data_AF-A0A5B9EBV4-F1
#
_entry.id   AF-A0A5B9EBV4-F1
#
_cell.length_a   1.000
_cell.length_b   1.000
_cell.length_c   1.000
_cell.angle_alpha   90.00
_cell.angle_beta   90.00
_cell.angle_gamma   90.00
#
_symmetry.space_group_name_H-M   'P 1'
#
loop_
_entity.id
_entity.type
_entity.pdbx_description
1 polymer ?
#
loop_
_entity_poly.entity_id
_entity_poly.type
_entity_poly.pdbx_seq_one_letter_code
_entity_poly.pdbx_strand_id
1 'polypeptide(L)'
;MFSARPEQWRIPLEWLNGREGRHKDEQYPEQRKEATQMIIGDPSIFAIESIISKVSEDQGLRRLGYFFIHISGFEFGVRTRSATMLANSFDEVGRRISGRGKHIANFSRSYSAQEIAVAAHAVLYAEGIPLSQLLGQPTEAVLNEIENARLVWAPDGDAAFDDGSIVLQMDVDREVRLIGFRNSGLQFSEIGDVSEAWLDSKVYYDDVLNEWARQFVEEWESLLR
;
A
#
# COMPACT_ATOMS: atom_id res chain seq x y z
N MET A 1 34.04 -16.49 -20.73
CA MET A 1 32.94 -15.56 -21.02
C MET A 1 31.79 -15.95 -20.11
N PHE A 2 31.49 -15.12 -19.12
CA PHE A 2 30.57 -15.41 -18.01
C PHE A 2 29.11 -15.34 -18.49
N SER A 3 28.32 -16.35 -18.13
CA SER A 3 26.85 -16.25 -18.11
C SER A 3 26.37 -17.06 -16.91
N ALA A 4 26.17 -16.36 -15.79
CA ALA A 4 25.51 -16.90 -14.62
C ALA A 4 23.99 -16.88 -14.85
N ARG A 5 23.34 -18.02 -14.60
CA ARG A 5 21.88 -18.15 -14.56
C ARG A 5 21.37 -17.63 -13.22
N PRO A 6 20.20 -16.97 -13.14
CA PRO A 6 19.64 -16.56 -11.86
C PRO A 6 19.10 -17.77 -11.10
N GLU A 7 19.47 -17.87 -9.83
CA GLU A 7 19.06 -18.91 -8.89
C GLU A 7 17.54 -18.86 -8.67
N GLN A 8 16.89 -19.98 -8.98
CA GLN A 8 15.50 -20.24 -8.62
C GLN A 8 15.43 -20.55 -7.12
N TRP A 9 14.79 -19.67 -6.35
CA TRP A 9 14.44 -19.93 -4.96
C TRP A 9 13.38 -21.04 -4.90
N ARG A 10 13.73 -22.19 -4.29
CA ARG A 10 12.79 -23.28 -3.99
C ARG A 10 12.42 -23.22 -2.51
N ILE A 11 11.12 -23.09 -2.22
CA ILE A 11 10.59 -23.25 -0.86
C ILE A 11 10.67 -24.75 -0.48
N PRO A 12 11.21 -25.11 0.70
CA PRO A 12 11.25 -26.50 1.15
C PRO A 12 9.85 -27.10 1.32
N LEU A 13 9.61 -28.28 0.73
CA LEU A 13 8.31 -28.98 0.71
C LEU A 13 7.80 -29.40 2.09
N GLU A 14 8.65 -29.39 3.11
CA GLU A 14 8.27 -29.65 4.51
C GLU A 14 7.41 -28.53 5.14
N TRP A 15 7.22 -27.40 4.46
CA TRP A 15 6.39 -26.27 4.93
C TRP A 15 4.88 -26.45 4.64
N LEU A 16 4.48 -27.54 3.95
CA LEU A 16 3.09 -27.80 3.56
C LEU A 16 2.30 -28.72 4.51
N ASN A 17 2.92 -29.27 5.57
CA ASN A 17 2.24 -30.18 6.49
C ASN A 17 2.26 -29.67 7.93
N GLY A 18 1.13 -29.12 8.39
CA GLY A 18 0.95 -28.80 9.81
C GLY A 18 -0.26 -27.93 10.13
N ARG A 19 -1.48 -28.43 9.92
CA ARG A 19 -2.67 -27.94 10.64
C ARG A 19 -3.27 -29.09 11.44
N GLU A 20 -3.21 -28.98 12.76
CA GLU A 20 -4.30 -29.36 13.66
C GLU A 20 -3.98 -28.89 15.09
N GLY A 21 -4.81 -28.00 15.67
CA GLY A 21 -4.68 -27.69 17.09
C GLY A 21 -5.26 -26.36 17.59
N ARG A 22 -6.59 -26.29 17.65
CA ARG A 22 -7.42 -25.67 18.72
C ARG A 22 -7.04 -24.30 19.32
N HIS A 23 -7.96 -23.36 19.10
CA HIS A 23 -8.30 -22.23 19.98
C HIS A 23 -8.30 -22.62 21.46
N LYS A 24 -7.52 -21.89 22.26
CA LYS A 24 -7.91 -21.47 23.61
C LYS A 24 -7.42 -20.05 23.83
N ASP A 25 -8.36 -19.20 24.23
CA ASP A 25 -8.09 -17.89 24.81
C ASP A 25 -7.21 -18.05 26.05
N GLU A 26 -5.91 -17.82 25.90
CA GLU A 26 -5.00 -17.66 27.03
C GLU A 26 -4.61 -16.18 27.14
N GLN A 27 -5.20 -15.54 28.15
CA GLN A 27 -4.82 -14.23 28.66
C GLN A 27 -3.38 -14.34 29.20
N TYR A 28 -2.41 -13.81 28.46
CA TYR A 28 -1.06 -13.57 28.97
C TYR A 28 -0.96 -12.11 29.46
N PRO A 29 -0.78 -11.86 30.77
CA PRO A 29 -0.65 -10.52 31.31
C PRO A 29 0.83 -10.16 31.46
N GLU A 30 1.58 -9.87 30.39
CA GLU A 30 2.95 -9.37 30.53
C GLU A 30 3.30 -8.24 29.54
N GLN A 31 3.68 -7.10 30.14
CA GLN A 31 4.56 -6.06 29.60
C GLN A 31 4.11 -5.37 28.30
N ARG A 32 3.09 -4.52 28.40
CA ARG A 32 2.83 -3.49 27.38
C ARG A 32 3.97 -2.47 27.38
N LYS A 33 5.06 -2.71 26.64
CA LYS A 33 5.73 -1.57 25.99
C LYS A 33 4.63 -0.90 25.16
N GLU A 34 4.26 0.32 25.52
CA GLU A 34 3.24 1.05 24.78
C GLU A 34 3.65 1.09 23.31
N ALA A 35 2.78 0.55 22.46
CA ALA A 35 3.00 0.54 21.02
C ALA A 35 3.20 1.99 20.57
N THR A 36 4.38 2.31 20.05
CA THR A 36 4.70 3.68 19.64
C THR A 36 4.10 3.91 18.27
N GLN A 37 3.34 4.99 18.15
CA GLN A 37 2.77 5.41 16.87
C GLN A 37 3.85 6.17 16.11
N MET A 38 4.09 5.78 14.86
CA MET A 38 5.02 6.45 13.96
C MET A 38 4.23 7.19 12.89
N ILE A 39 4.54 8.47 12.68
CA ILE A 39 4.00 9.28 11.59
C ILE A 39 5.18 9.96 10.91
N ILE A 40 5.36 9.70 9.61
CA ILE A 40 6.41 10.29 8.78
C ILE A 40 5.76 11.10 7.67
N GLY A 41 6.10 12.39 7.59
CA GLY A 41 5.50 13.34 6.66
C GLY A 41 4.53 14.32 7.34
N ASP A 42 3.72 14.99 6.53
CA ASP A 42 2.68 15.93 6.97
C ASP A 42 1.30 15.39 6.56
N PRO A 43 0.46 14.93 7.51
CA PRO A 43 -0.86 14.39 7.18
C PRO A 43 -1.77 15.33 6.39
N SER A 44 -1.55 16.65 6.46
CA SER A 44 -2.30 17.64 5.67
C SER A 44 -1.91 17.66 4.18
N ILE A 45 -0.84 16.97 3.79
CA ILE A 45 -0.35 16.85 2.41
C ILE A 45 -0.15 15.37 2.07
N PHE A 46 0.83 14.73 2.68
CA PHE A 46 1.12 13.31 2.58
C PHE A 46 1.91 12.85 3.81
N ALA A 47 1.46 11.76 4.41
CA ALA A 47 2.19 11.07 5.47
C ALA A 47 1.93 9.58 5.44
N ILE A 48 2.87 8.81 5.99
CA ILE A 48 2.66 7.41 6.35
C ILE A 48 2.58 7.33 7.85
N GLU A 49 1.52 6.67 8.32
CA GLU A 49 1.32 6.39 9.73
C GLU A 49 1.31 4.88 9.95
N SER A 50 2.01 4.40 10.98
CA SER A 50 1.99 2.99 11.34
C SER A 50 2.12 2.78 12.84
N ILE A 51 1.64 1.63 13.33
CA ILE A 51 1.86 1.19 14.70
C ILE A 51 2.31 -0.26 14.71
N ILE A 52 3.27 -0.57 15.57
CA ILE A 52 3.67 -1.94 15.88
C ILE A 52 2.96 -2.38 17.17
N SER A 53 1.88 -3.17 17.06
CA SER A 53 1.03 -3.50 18.22
C SER A 53 1.43 -4.77 18.95
N LYS A 54 1.91 -5.79 18.22
CA LYS A 54 2.34 -7.07 18.80
C LYS A 54 3.56 -7.61 18.09
N VAL A 55 4.54 -8.01 18.89
CA VAL A 55 5.72 -8.76 18.44
C VAL A 55 5.29 -10.20 18.23
N SER A 56 5.40 -10.72 17.02
CA SER A 56 5.40 -12.17 16.80
C SER A 56 6.82 -12.68 17.06
N GLU A 57 6.95 -13.86 17.69
CA GLU A 57 8.23 -14.54 17.88
C GLU A 57 8.82 -15.02 16.54
N ASP A 58 8.00 -15.12 15.50
CA ASP A 58 8.40 -15.47 14.14
C ASP A 58 8.83 -14.23 13.34
N GLN A 59 10.11 -14.17 12.96
CA GLN A 59 10.71 -13.07 12.19
C GLN A 59 10.11 -12.91 10.79
N GLY A 60 9.54 -13.98 10.20
CA GLY A 60 8.92 -13.93 8.88
C GLY A 60 7.57 -13.21 8.90
N LEU A 61 6.93 -13.16 10.06
CA LEU A 61 5.64 -12.54 10.28
C LEU A 61 5.82 -11.14 10.87
N ARG A 62 6.65 -10.27 10.26
CA ARG A 62 6.97 -8.93 10.81
C ARG A 62 5.70 -8.19 11.25
N ARG A 63 5.40 -8.37 12.53
CA ARG A 63 4.43 -7.79 13.48
C ARG A 63 3.03 -7.44 13.00
N LEU A 64 2.08 -7.59 13.93
CA LEU A 64 0.72 -7.09 13.77
C LEU A 64 0.70 -5.60 14.06
N GLY A 65 -0.04 -4.86 13.25
CA GLY A 65 -0.15 -3.42 13.34
C GLY A 65 -1.27 -2.86 12.47
N TYR A 66 -1.22 -1.55 12.27
CA TYR A 66 -1.88 -0.90 11.15
C TYR A 66 -0.84 -0.13 10.32
N PHE A 67 -1.22 0.13 9.08
CA PHE A 67 -0.51 0.95 8.13
C PHE A 67 -1.52 1.88 7.47
N PHE A 68 -1.24 3.18 7.48
CA PHE A 68 -2.09 4.25 6.96
C PHE A 68 -1.33 5.10 5.97
N ILE A 69 -2.06 5.50 4.94
CA ILE A 69 -1.63 6.55 4.03
C ILE A 69 -2.52 7.76 4.27
N HIS A 70 -1.91 8.89 4.56
CA HIS A 70 -2.57 10.19 4.62
C HIS A 70 -2.37 10.91 3.29
N ILE A 71 -3.45 11.41 2.68
CA ILE A 71 -3.40 12.27 1.49
C ILE A 71 -4.33 13.45 1.72
N SER A 72 -3.77 14.67 1.73
CA SER A 72 -4.50 15.92 1.90
C SER A 72 -5.50 15.92 3.08
N GLY A 73 -5.10 15.34 4.22
CA GLY A 73 -5.91 15.24 5.44
C GLY A 73 -6.89 14.06 5.48
N PHE A 74 -6.95 13.23 4.44
CA PHE A 74 -7.77 12.01 4.40
C PHE A 74 -6.92 10.77 4.72
N GLU A 75 -7.51 9.84 5.48
CA GLU A 75 -6.85 8.61 5.92
C GLU A 75 -7.28 7.43 5.03
N PHE A 76 -6.33 6.64 4.55
CA PHE A 76 -6.59 5.45 3.74
C PHE A 76 -5.97 4.22 4.43
N GLY A 77 -6.83 3.27 4.81
CA GLY A 77 -6.46 2.03 5.47
C GLY A 77 -7.33 1.69 6.70
N VAL A 78 -7.10 0.51 7.28
CA VAL A 78 -7.89 -0.04 8.38
C VAL A 78 -7.33 0.36 9.75
N ARG A 79 -8.12 1.07 10.58
CA ARG A 79 -7.67 1.61 11.89
C ARG A 79 -7.77 0.62 13.02
N THR A 80 -7.22 -0.57 12.81
CA THR A 80 -7.22 -1.65 13.80
C THR A 80 -5.80 -2.04 14.14
N ARG A 81 -5.47 -2.13 15.44
CA ARG A 81 -4.10 -2.47 15.88
C ARG A 81 -3.58 -3.81 15.35
N SER A 82 -4.46 -4.68 14.85
CA SER A 82 -4.14 -5.96 14.21
C SER A 82 -4.65 -6.02 12.77
N ALA A 83 -4.70 -4.88 12.08
CA ALA A 83 -5.21 -4.78 10.72
C ALA A 83 -4.35 -5.56 9.73
N THR A 84 -3.03 -5.45 9.80
CA THR A 84 -2.15 -6.11 8.84
C THR A 84 -0.88 -6.66 9.50
N MET A 85 -0.24 -7.57 8.77
CA MET A 85 1.16 -7.92 8.96
C MET A 85 2.00 -6.82 8.31
N LEU A 86 2.69 -6.01 9.12
CA LEU A 86 3.45 -4.85 8.63
C LEU A 86 4.58 -5.23 7.67
N ALA A 87 4.99 -6.50 7.65
CA ALA A 87 5.87 -7.05 6.61
C ALA A 87 5.38 -6.73 5.19
N ASN A 88 4.07 -6.86 4.94
CA ASN A 88 3.48 -6.65 3.62
C ASN A 88 3.61 -5.19 3.21
N SER A 89 3.21 -4.27 4.09
CA SER A 89 3.28 -2.83 3.84
C SER A 89 4.74 -2.36 3.73
N PHE A 90 5.65 -2.92 4.54
CA PHE A 90 7.07 -2.63 4.46
C PHE A 90 7.69 -3.06 3.12
N ASP A 91 7.44 -4.29 2.69
CA ASP A 91 7.95 -4.79 1.42
C ASP A 91 7.36 -3.99 0.25
N GLU A 92 6.12 -3.54 0.35
CA GLU A 92 5.50 -2.70 -0.67
C GLU A 92 6.11 -1.30 -0.75
N VAL A 93 6.36 -0.65 0.39
CA VAL A 93 7.13 0.60 0.43
C VAL A 93 8.51 0.40 -0.22
N GLY A 94 9.21 -0.69 0.10
CA GLY A 94 10.50 -1.02 -0.51
C GLY A 94 10.44 -1.22 -2.02
N ARG A 95 9.37 -1.86 -2.53
CA ARG A 95 9.14 -2.02 -3.98
C ARG A 95 8.89 -0.69 -4.66
N ARG A 96 8.16 0.24 -4.03
CA ARG A 96 7.91 1.59 -4.57
C ARG A 96 9.19 2.40 -4.63
N ILE A 97 9.98 2.41 -3.57
CA ILE A 97 11.31 3.04 -3.57
C ILE A 97 12.18 2.50 -4.72
N SER A 98 12.22 1.17 -4.87
CA SER A 98 12.97 0.50 -5.95
C SER A 98 12.38 0.75 -7.35
N GLY A 99 11.10 1.11 -7.39
CA GLY A 99 10.31 1.43 -8.57
C GLY A 99 10.33 2.91 -8.96
N ARG A 100 11.07 3.77 -8.25
CA ARG A 100 11.11 5.21 -8.50
C ARG A 100 11.28 5.54 -9.99
N GLY A 101 10.36 6.35 -10.51
CA GLY A 101 10.33 6.78 -11.91
C GLY A 101 9.75 5.75 -12.87
N LYS A 102 9.12 4.67 -12.37
CA LYS A 102 8.50 3.62 -13.19
C LYS A 102 6.98 3.54 -13.03
N HIS A 103 6.41 4.26 -12.06
CA HIS A 103 4.97 4.29 -11.83
C HIS A 103 4.30 5.27 -12.80
N ILE A 104 4.50 5.11 -14.10
CA ILE A 104 4.09 6.09 -15.12
C ILE A 104 2.75 5.68 -15.73
N ALA A 105 1.83 6.65 -15.83
CA ALA A 105 0.57 6.52 -16.56
C ALA A 105 0.39 7.67 -17.54
N ASN A 106 -0.04 7.38 -18.77
CA ASN A 106 -0.22 8.40 -19.81
C ASN A 106 -1.37 9.36 -19.48
N PHE A 107 -2.36 8.89 -18.72
CA PHE A 107 -3.50 9.68 -18.27
C PHE A 107 -3.18 10.57 -17.04
N SER A 108 -1.98 10.48 -16.46
CA SER A 108 -1.62 11.12 -15.18
C SER A 108 -1.71 12.65 -15.13
N ARG A 109 -1.62 13.37 -16.26
CA ARG A 109 -1.82 14.84 -16.32
C ARG A 109 -3.12 15.24 -17.02
N SER A 110 -3.68 14.36 -17.83
CA SER A 110 -4.78 14.71 -18.75
C SER A 110 -6.16 14.65 -18.10
N TYR A 111 -6.29 13.96 -16.97
CA TYR A 111 -7.56 13.72 -16.31
C TYR A 111 -7.54 14.18 -14.86
N SER A 112 -8.70 14.60 -14.37
CA SER A 112 -8.92 14.95 -12.97
C SER A 112 -8.77 13.72 -12.06
N ALA A 113 -8.54 13.97 -10.77
CA ALA A 113 -8.43 12.88 -9.80
C ALA A 113 -9.72 12.05 -9.74
N GLN A 114 -10.88 12.69 -9.87
CA GLN A 114 -12.18 12.03 -9.94
C GLN A 114 -12.27 11.07 -11.12
N GLU A 115 -11.94 11.52 -12.34
CA GLU A 115 -12.01 10.69 -13.54
C GLU A 115 -11.07 9.48 -13.44
N ILE A 116 -9.87 9.67 -12.90
CA ILE A 116 -8.90 8.58 -12.69
C ILE A 116 -9.40 7.60 -11.62
N ALA A 117 -9.93 8.08 -10.50
CA ALA A 117 -10.48 7.23 -9.44
C ALA A 117 -11.64 6.37 -9.98
N VAL A 118 -12.53 6.99 -10.75
CA VAL A 118 -13.66 6.36 -11.43
C VAL A 118 -13.20 5.28 -12.41
N ALA A 119 -12.20 5.57 -13.24
CA ALA A 119 -11.66 4.60 -14.19
C ALA A 119 -10.92 3.44 -13.49
N ALA A 120 -10.12 3.75 -12.47
CA ALA A 120 -9.41 2.74 -11.68
C ALA A 120 -10.37 1.82 -10.96
N HIS A 121 -11.43 2.36 -10.35
CA HIS A 121 -12.49 1.57 -9.72
C HIS A 121 -13.15 0.60 -10.71
N ALA A 122 -13.59 1.12 -11.86
CA ALA A 122 -14.27 0.32 -12.87
C ALA A 122 -13.39 -0.84 -13.36
N VAL A 123 -12.09 -0.61 -13.50
CA VAL A 123 -11.13 -1.62 -13.95
C VAL A 123 -10.83 -2.65 -12.86
N LEU A 124 -10.54 -2.21 -11.63
CA LEU A 124 -10.16 -3.08 -10.52
C LEU A 124 -11.30 -4.02 -10.09
N TYR A 125 -12.55 -3.55 -10.19
CA TYR A 125 -13.74 -4.34 -9.84
C TYR A 125 -14.46 -4.95 -11.05
N ALA A 126 -13.84 -4.90 -12.24
CA ALA A 126 -14.39 -5.41 -13.50
C ALA A 126 -15.83 -4.93 -13.78
N GLU A 127 -16.11 -3.68 -13.45
CA GLU A 127 -17.39 -3.05 -13.77
C GLU A 127 -17.44 -2.86 -15.29
N GLY A 128 -18.53 -3.30 -15.93
CA GLY A 128 -18.70 -3.34 -17.39
C GLY A 128 -18.81 -1.97 -18.08
N ILE A 129 -18.11 -0.96 -17.57
CA ILE A 129 -18.14 0.44 -18.04
C ILE A 129 -17.10 0.63 -19.14
N PRO A 130 -17.51 1.07 -20.34
CA PRO A 130 -16.56 1.37 -21.40
C PRO A 130 -15.71 2.60 -21.05
N LEU A 131 -14.43 2.39 -20.68
CA LEU A 131 -13.52 3.49 -20.34
C LEU A 131 -13.20 4.40 -21.54
N SER A 132 -13.51 3.97 -22.76
CA SER A 132 -13.39 4.80 -23.95
C SER A 132 -14.25 6.07 -23.87
N GLN A 133 -15.33 6.04 -23.08
CA GLN A 133 -16.19 7.21 -22.87
C GLN A 133 -15.66 8.16 -21.78
N LEU A 134 -14.87 7.65 -20.84
CA LEU A 134 -14.35 8.41 -19.70
C LEU A 134 -12.95 8.96 -19.97
N LEU A 135 -12.04 8.08 -20.38
CA LEU A 135 -10.63 8.40 -20.61
C LEU A 135 -10.26 8.42 -22.08
N GLY A 136 -11.21 8.25 -23.02
CA GLY A 136 -10.87 8.17 -24.45
C GLY A 136 -9.96 6.99 -24.81
N GLN A 137 -9.76 6.04 -23.88
CA GLN A 137 -8.85 4.90 -24.01
C GLN A 137 -9.61 3.58 -23.85
N PRO A 138 -9.18 2.50 -24.55
CA PRO A 138 -9.73 1.16 -24.31
C PRO A 138 -9.53 0.73 -22.85
N THR A 139 -10.52 0.06 -22.25
CA THR A 139 -10.45 -0.43 -20.86
C THR A 139 -9.20 -1.28 -20.61
N GLU A 140 -8.84 -2.16 -21.56
CA GLU A 140 -7.64 -3.00 -21.48
C GLU A 140 -6.35 -2.19 -21.45
N ALA A 141 -6.29 -1.05 -22.14
CA ALA A 141 -5.10 -0.19 -22.13
C ALA A 141 -4.91 0.46 -20.75
N VAL A 142 -6.00 0.95 -20.15
CA VAL A 142 -5.98 1.54 -18.81
C VAL A 142 -5.63 0.49 -17.75
N LEU A 143 -6.22 -0.71 -17.82
CA LEU A 143 -5.87 -1.84 -16.95
C LEU A 143 -4.39 -2.19 -17.06
N ASN A 144 -3.88 -2.33 -18.29
CA ASN A 144 -2.48 -2.63 -18.51
C ASN A 144 -1.55 -1.54 -17.94
N GLU A 145 -1.92 -0.26 -18.03
CA GLU A 145 -1.14 0.82 -17.39
C GLU A 145 -1.18 0.71 -15.87
N ILE A 146 -2.36 0.49 -15.27
CA ILE A 146 -2.52 0.34 -13.82
C ILE A 146 -1.71 -0.83 -13.27
N GLU A 147 -1.81 -2.00 -13.89
CA GLU A 147 -1.16 -3.24 -13.44
C GLU A 147 0.36 -3.22 -13.70
N ASN A 148 0.79 -2.93 -14.93
CA ASN A 148 2.21 -3.04 -15.29
C ASN A 148 3.06 -1.94 -14.65
N ALA A 149 2.53 -0.73 -14.51
CA ALA A 149 3.21 0.36 -13.81
C ALA A 149 3.02 0.29 -12.28
N ARG A 150 2.26 -0.69 -11.78
CA ARG A 150 2.00 -0.90 -10.34
C ARG A 150 1.53 0.39 -9.66
N LEU A 151 0.52 1.02 -10.24
CA LEU A 151 0.03 2.32 -9.75
C LEU A 151 -0.65 2.16 -8.38
N VAL A 152 -1.35 1.05 -8.16
CA VAL A 152 -2.06 0.76 -6.89
C VAL A 152 -1.08 0.38 -5.78
N TRP A 153 -1.18 1.03 -4.62
CA TRP A 153 -0.35 0.76 -3.44
C TRP A 153 -0.49 -0.67 -2.93
N ALA A 154 -1.71 -1.13 -2.69
CA ALA A 154 -1.96 -2.49 -2.24
C ALA A 154 -3.00 -3.16 -3.14
N PRO A 155 -2.61 -3.66 -4.33
CA PRO A 155 -3.52 -4.44 -5.15
C PRO A 155 -3.75 -5.78 -4.46
N ASP A 156 -5.02 -6.06 -4.11
CA ASP A 156 -5.59 -7.29 -3.55
C ASP A 156 -4.77 -8.08 -2.51
N GLY A 157 -5.32 -8.17 -1.29
CA GLY A 157 -4.87 -9.12 -0.26
C GLY A 157 -3.99 -8.54 0.85
N ASP A 158 -3.76 -7.21 0.87
CA ASP A 158 -3.26 -6.54 2.07
C ASP A 158 -4.43 -6.11 2.94
N ALA A 159 -4.58 -6.77 4.08
CA ALA A 159 -5.61 -6.47 5.07
C ALA A 159 -5.54 -5.03 5.62
N ALA A 160 -4.45 -4.29 5.36
CA ALA A 160 -4.35 -2.87 5.64
C ALA A 160 -5.38 -2.03 4.88
N PHE A 161 -5.91 -2.49 3.75
CA PHE A 161 -6.80 -1.74 2.87
C PHE A 161 -8.18 -2.41 2.67
N ASP A 162 -8.55 -3.35 3.56
CA ASP A 162 -9.86 -4.03 3.54
C ASP A 162 -11.05 -3.09 3.89
N ASP A 163 -10.80 -1.82 4.22
CA ASP A 163 -11.83 -0.78 4.37
C ASP A 163 -12.36 -0.26 3.02
N GLY A 164 -11.85 -0.80 1.91
CA GLY A 164 -12.18 -0.36 0.55
C GLY A 164 -11.36 0.84 0.10
N SER A 165 -10.34 1.26 0.85
CA SER A 165 -9.42 2.32 0.44
C SER A 165 -8.54 1.88 -0.72
N ILE A 166 -8.43 2.73 -1.74
CA ILE A 166 -7.53 2.57 -2.87
C ILE A 166 -6.65 3.79 -2.95
N VAL A 167 -5.34 3.56 -3.03
CA VAL A 167 -4.34 4.61 -3.25
C VAL A 167 -3.58 4.33 -4.53
N LEU A 168 -3.61 5.30 -5.44
CA LEU A 168 -2.85 5.33 -6.68
C LEU A 168 -1.65 6.26 -6.54
N GLN A 169 -0.52 5.82 -7.07
CA GLN A 169 0.69 6.62 -7.23
C GLN A 169 1.05 6.68 -8.71
N MET A 170 1.31 7.89 -9.20
CA MET A 170 1.86 8.11 -10.54
C MET A 170 3.10 9.02 -10.46
N ASP A 171 4.20 8.59 -11.06
CA ASP A 171 5.39 9.40 -11.27
C ASP A 171 5.17 10.29 -12.50
N VAL A 172 5.29 11.60 -12.32
CA VAL A 172 5.04 12.60 -13.35
C VAL A 172 6.17 13.61 -13.39
N ASP A 173 7.11 13.43 -14.31
CA ASP A 173 8.33 14.22 -14.43
C ASP A 173 9.16 14.22 -13.12
N ARG A 174 9.10 15.32 -12.36
CA ARG A 174 9.78 15.49 -11.07
C ARG A 174 8.81 15.41 -9.88
N GLU A 175 7.55 15.14 -10.15
CA GLU A 175 6.48 15.12 -9.18
C GLU A 175 5.94 13.69 -9.03
N VAL A 176 5.27 13.45 -7.91
CA VAL A 176 4.45 12.26 -7.67
C VAL A 176 3.03 12.75 -7.44
N ARG A 177 2.11 12.23 -8.24
CA ARG A 177 0.67 12.43 -8.08
C ARG A 177 0.12 11.26 -7.27
N LEU A 178 -0.50 11.57 -6.13
CA LEU A 178 -1.22 10.62 -5.31
C LEU A 178 -2.71 10.87 -5.43
N ILE A 179 -3.47 9.78 -5.57
CA ILE A 179 -4.93 9.82 -5.54
C ILE A 179 -5.39 8.74 -4.57
N GLY A 180 -6.08 9.13 -3.51
CA GLY A 180 -6.75 8.22 -2.59
C GLY A 180 -8.27 8.32 -2.76
N PHE A 181 -8.98 7.19 -2.68
CA PHE A 181 -10.44 7.17 -2.66
C PHE A 181 -10.93 5.89 -1.96
N ARG A 182 -12.21 5.85 -1.56
CA ARG A 182 -12.81 4.65 -0.97
C ARG A 182 -13.93 4.10 -1.83
N ASN A 183 -13.97 2.79 -1.96
CA ASN A 183 -15.14 2.10 -2.50
C ASN A 183 -16.27 2.12 -1.45
N SER A 184 -17.26 2.97 -1.67
CA SER A 184 -18.44 3.08 -0.80
C SER A 184 -19.46 1.96 -1.00
N GLY A 185 -19.27 1.08 -1.99
CA GLY A 185 -20.08 -0.11 -2.25
C GLY A 185 -21.51 0.15 -2.72
N LEU A 186 -21.92 1.42 -2.91
CA LEU A 186 -23.31 1.76 -3.15
C LEU A 186 -23.61 2.04 -4.62
N GLN A 187 -22.86 2.91 -5.32
CA GLN A 187 -22.99 3.15 -6.77
C GLN A 187 -21.71 3.76 -7.37
N PHE A 188 -21.43 3.49 -8.65
CA PHE A 188 -20.31 4.07 -9.42
C PHE A 188 -20.24 5.61 -9.41
N SER A 189 -21.40 6.28 -9.33
CA SER A 189 -21.49 7.74 -9.24
C SER A 189 -21.12 8.30 -7.87
N GLU A 190 -20.81 7.44 -6.90
CA GLU A 190 -20.58 7.79 -5.50
C GLU A 190 -19.22 7.31 -4.99
N ILE A 191 -18.17 7.39 -5.85
CA ILE A 191 -16.80 7.41 -5.32
C ILE A 191 -16.67 8.68 -4.47
N GLY A 192 -16.90 8.51 -3.17
CA GLY A 192 -16.72 9.53 -2.15
C GLY A 192 -15.26 9.64 -1.74
N ASP A 193 -14.93 10.76 -1.09
CA ASP A 193 -13.63 11.01 -0.47
C ASP A 193 -12.42 10.88 -1.42
N VAL A 194 -12.57 11.31 -2.68
CA VAL A 194 -11.42 11.43 -3.58
C VAL A 194 -10.51 12.54 -3.07
N SER A 195 -9.32 12.15 -2.66
CA SER A 195 -8.27 13.04 -2.20
C SER A 195 -7.08 12.99 -3.15
N GLU A 196 -6.47 14.14 -3.40
CA GLU A 196 -5.34 14.28 -4.32
C GLU A 196 -4.22 15.07 -3.66
N ALA A 197 -2.98 14.65 -3.92
CA ALA A 197 -1.79 15.44 -3.61
C ALA A 197 -0.77 15.37 -4.75
N TRP A 198 -0.06 16.47 -4.95
CA TRP A 198 1.10 16.57 -5.84
C TRP A 198 2.32 16.89 -4.99
N LEU A 199 3.36 16.06 -5.08
CA LEU A 199 4.56 16.20 -4.28
C LEU A 199 5.80 16.21 -5.18
N ASP A 200 6.83 16.95 -4.79
CA ASP A 200 8.15 16.72 -5.38
C ASP A 200 8.59 15.27 -5.11
N SER A 201 9.16 14.62 -6.12
CA SER A 201 9.57 13.21 -6.02
C SER A 201 10.60 12.96 -4.93
N LYS A 202 11.47 13.93 -4.62
CA LYS A 202 12.41 13.83 -3.49
C LYS A 202 11.64 13.83 -2.17
N VAL A 203 10.64 14.68 -2.02
CA VAL A 203 9.82 14.71 -0.80
C VAL A 203 9.11 13.37 -0.61
N TYR A 204 8.49 12.86 -1.67
CA TYR A 204 7.78 11.58 -1.62
C TYR A 204 8.70 10.39 -1.30
N TYR A 205 9.74 10.18 -2.10
CA TYR A 205 10.60 9.00 -1.99
C TYR A 205 11.62 9.10 -0.87
N ASP A 206 12.30 10.25 -0.75
CA ASP A 206 13.47 10.37 0.12
C ASP A 206 13.06 10.82 1.53
N ASP A 207 12.19 11.83 1.61
CA ASP A 207 11.84 12.43 2.90
C ASP A 207 10.71 11.66 3.61
N VAL A 208 9.84 10.95 2.88
CA VAL A 208 8.74 10.16 3.49
C VAL A 208 8.97 8.65 3.39
N LEU A 209 9.07 8.06 2.20
CA LEU A 209 9.15 6.59 2.07
C LEU A 209 10.42 6.00 2.66
N ASN A 210 11.58 6.53 2.28
CA ASN A 210 12.88 6.06 2.78
C ASN A 210 12.99 6.28 4.30
N GLU A 211 12.52 7.42 4.80
CA GLU A 211 12.56 7.73 6.22
C GLU A 211 11.63 6.82 7.04
N TRP A 212 10.43 6.56 6.55
CA TRP A 212 9.53 5.58 7.17
C TRP A 212 10.14 4.18 7.18
N ALA A 213 10.70 3.72 6.05
CA ALA A 213 11.32 2.40 5.98
C ALA A 213 12.50 2.28 6.96
N ARG A 214 13.33 3.33 7.07
CA ARG A 214 14.46 3.39 8.01
C ARG A 214 13.98 3.31 9.46
N GLN A 215 13.04 4.18 9.85
CA GLN A 215 12.52 4.20 11.23
C GLN A 215 11.78 2.91 11.58
N PHE A 216 11.04 2.32 10.63
CA PHE A 216 10.37 1.04 10.82
C PHE A 216 11.34 -0.08 11.18
N VAL A 217 12.48 -0.16 10.47
CA VAL A 217 13.54 -1.15 10.78
C VAL A 217 14.14 -0.89 12.16
N GLU A 218 14.44 0.37 12.50
CA GLU A 218 15.00 0.73 13.81
C GLU A 218 14.04 0.37 14.95
N GLU A 219 12.76 0.71 14.82
CA GLU A 219 11.74 0.36 15.81
C GLU A 219 11.61 -1.16 15.92
N TRP A 220 11.53 -1.86 14.79
CA TRP A 220 11.42 -3.31 14.76
C TRP A 220 12.61 -3.99 15.46
N GLU A 221 13.85 -3.62 15.13
CA GLU A 221 15.06 -4.15 15.76
C GLU A 221 15.12 -3.83 17.26
N SER A 222 14.73 -2.62 17.66
CA SER A 222 14.75 -2.21 19.08
C SER A 222 13.84 -3.07 19.95
N LEU A 223 12.77 -3.60 19.36
CA LEU A 223 11.80 -4.42 20.05
C LEU A 223 12.12 -5.93 19.96
N LEU A 224 13.20 -6.33 19.26
CA LEU A 224 13.78 -7.69 19.31
C LEU A 224 14.88 -7.82 20.37
N ARG A 225 15.32 -6.70 20.95
CA ARG A 225 16.30 -6.64 22.05
C ARG A 225 15.59 -6.59 23.41
#